data_AF-A0A6P6NJF3-F1
#
_entry.id   AF-A0A6P6NJF3-F1
#
_cell.length_a   1.000
_cell.length_b   1.000
_cell.length_c   1.000
_cell.angle_alpha   90.00
_cell.angle_beta   90.00
_cell.angle_gamma   90.00
#
_symmetry.space_group_name_H-M   'P 1'
#
loop_
_entity.id
_entity.type
_entity.pdbx_description
1 polymer ?
#
loop_
_entity_poly.entity_id
_entity_poly.type
_entity_poly.pdbx_seq_one_letter_code
_entity_poly.pdbx_strand_id
1 'polypeptide(L)'
;MSMVSMSGGWNMFGSPVDFSFRELNTVSDMLSDEPNPGARPLKRDSEQKILSSTLRLNNNFLSDLTGLMDTLSALYAEPTRLAWLDLSFNEFQHIHPVLTQLKELRLLYLHGNRVCKLSEVDKLAALPFLHTITLHGNPIVTERDYRAHLISTLPHVKMIDFSAVTKQERELTSVWQRRRNPLKTMSHSKVD
;
A
#
# COMPACT_ATOMS: atom_id res chain seq x y z
N MET A 1 -6.51 22.84 11.43
CA MET A 1 -6.12 21.49 11.87
C MET A 1 -4.63 21.32 11.65
N SER A 2 -3.88 21.02 12.71
CA SER A 2 -2.42 20.96 12.73
C SER A 2 -1.88 19.76 11.95
N MET A 3 -1.09 20.04 10.90
CA MET A 3 -0.17 19.08 10.30
C MET A 3 0.85 18.66 11.36
N VAL A 4 0.88 17.38 11.71
CA VAL A 4 1.99 16.80 12.46
C VAL A 4 3.19 16.78 11.52
N SER A 5 4.14 17.69 11.74
CA SER A 5 5.40 17.73 10.99
C SER A 5 6.28 16.56 11.40
N MET A 6 6.27 15.47 10.63
CA MET A 6 7.31 14.44 10.71
C MET A 6 8.53 14.91 9.91
N SER A 7 9.41 15.72 10.52
CA SER A 7 10.54 16.38 9.85
C SER A 7 11.80 15.52 9.64
N GLY A 8 11.74 14.20 9.82
CA GLY A 8 12.93 13.33 9.80
C GLY A 8 13.06 12.29 8.68
N GLY A 9 12.01 12.01 7.90
CA GLY A 9 11.98 10.83 7.00
C GLY A 9 11.97 11.09 5.49
N TRP A 10 11.79 12.34 5.06
CA TRP A 10 11.45 12.66 3.66
C TRP A 10 12.59 12.52 2.66
N ASN A 11 13.85 12.48 3.12
CA ASN A 11 14.99 12.45 2.20
C ASN A 11 15.15 11.12 1.46
N MET A 12 14.45 10.05 1.88
CA MET A 12 14.54 8.73 1.28
C MET A 12 13.67 8.56 0.02
N PHE A 13 12.56 9.30 -0.08
CA PHE A 13 11.54 9.00 -1.10
C PHE A 13 11.41 10.01 -2.25
N GLY A 14 12.12 11.15 -2.17
CA GLY A 14 11.94 12.26 -3.10
C GLY A 14 10.72 13.12 -2.75
N SER A 15 10.50 14.19 -3.52
CA SER A 15 9.33 15.05 -3.36
C SER A 15 8.04 14.27 -3.70
N PRO A 16 6.97 14.39 -2.90
CA PRO A 16 5.66 13.78 -3.18
C PRO A 16 5.12 14.12 -4.56
N VAL A 17 4.83 13.11 -5.38
CA VAL A 17 4.01 13.29 -6.58
C VAL A 17 2.56 13.22 -6.15
N ASP A 18 1.86 14.34 -6.23
CA ASP A 18 0.58 14.53 -5.56
C ASP A 18 -0.53 14.77 -6.58
N PHE A 19 -1.39 13.79 -6.78
CA PHE A 19 -2.60 13.86 -7.60
C PHE A 19 -3.85 13.71 -6.73
N SER A 20 -3.79 14.13 -5.47
CA SER A 20 -4.96 14.12 -4.59
C SER A 20 -5.97 15.19 -4.98
N PHE A 21 -7.26 14.93 -4.77
CA PHE A 21 -8.35 15.87 -5.04
C PHE A 21 -8.41 16.35 -6.50
N ARG A 22 -8.12 15.46 -7.46
CA ARG A 22 -8.11 15.76 -8.90
C ARG A 22 -9.33 15.20 -9.63
N GLU A 23 -10.28 14.63 -8.89
CA GLU A 23 -11.49 14.02 -9.46
C GLU A 23 -11.17 12.90 -10.47
N LEU A 24 -10.03 12.22 -10.30
CA LEU A 24 -9.60 11.16 -11.21
C LEU A 24 -10.57 9.98 -11.16
N ASN A 25 -10.96 9.49 -12.32
CA ASN A 25 -11.79 8.29 -12.47
C ASN A 25 -10.93 7.08 -12.86
N THR A 26 -9.83 7.33 -13.58
CA THR A 26 -8.84 6.33 -13.95
C THR A 26 -7.43 6.81 -13.64
N VAL A 27 -6.48 5.89 -13.51
CA VAL A 27 -5.07 6.27 -13.33
C VAL A 27 -4.49 6.97 -14.57
N SER A 28 -4.99 6.68 -15.78
CA SER A 28 -4.52 7.34 -17.00
C SER A 28 -4.88 8.83 -17.07
N ASP A 29 -5.86 9.29 -16.29
CA ASP A 29 -6.21 10.72 -16.18
C ASP A 29 -5.01 11.56 -15.71
N MET A 30 -4.07 10.95 -14.96
CA MET A 30 -2.81 11.58 -14.52
C MET A 30 -1.92 12.02 -15.69
N LEU A 31 -2.07 11.42 -16.88
CA LEU A 31 -1.26 11.77 -18.05
C LEU A 31 -1.71 13.09 -18.70
N SER A 32 -2.93 13.53 -18.40
CA SER A 32 -3.51 14.78 -18.88
C SER A 32 -3.41 15.94 -17.89
N ASP A 33 -2.86 15.71 -16.70
CA ASP A 33 -2.83 16.68 -15.62
C ASP A 33 -1.43 16.78 -14.97
N GLU A 34 -1.12 17.93 -14.39
CA GLU A 34 0.10 18.13 -13.63
C GLU A 34 -0.14 17.85 -12.14
N PRO A 35 0.82 17.23 -11.43
CA PRO A 35 0.72 17.04 -9.98
C PRO A 35 0.51 18.37 -9.25
N ASN A 36 -0.21 18.32 -8.12
CA ASN A 36 -0.33 19.41 -7.18
C ASN A 36 1.06 19.96 -6.80
N PRO A 37 1.21 21.30 -6.73
CA PRO A 37 2.49 21.89 -6.36
C PRO A 37 2.85 21.51 -4.92
N GLY A 38 4.01 20.89 -4.76
CA GLY A 38 4.59 20.60 -3.45
C GLY A 38 5.47 21.72 -2.91
N ALA A 39 5.86 21.63 -1.64
CA ALA A 39 6.80 22.58 -1.02
C ALA A 39 8.19 22.60 -1.69
N ARG A 40 8.53 21.54 -2.43
CA ARG A 40 9.74 21.44 -3.24
C ARG A 40 9.37 21.00 -4.65
N PRO A 41 9.95 21.59 -5.70
CA PRO A 41 9.74 21.14 -7.06
C PRO A 41 10.06 19.64 -7.24
N LEU A 42 9.33 18.99 -8.13
CA LEU A 42 9.66 17.64 -8.56
C LEU A 42 10.94 17.68 -9.41
N LYS A 43 11.89 16.80 -9.09
CA LYS A 43 13.07 16.60 -9.92
C LYS A 43 12.70 15.71 -11.10
N ARG A 44 13.27 15.99 -12.26
CA ARG A 44 13.11 15.21 -13.48
C ARG A 44 14.46 14.83 -14.07
N ASP A 45 14.52 13.72 -14.79
CA ASP A 45 15.69 13.33 -15.57
C ASP A 45 15.76 14.06 -16.93
N SER A 46 16.72 13.69 -17.78
CA SER A 46 16.86 14.26 -19.12
C SER A 46 15.69 13.96 -20.06
N GLU A 47 14.89 12.93 -19.76
CA GLU A 47 13.70 12.53 -20.52
C GLU A 47 12.41 13.15 -19.94
N GLN A 48 12.53 14.10 -19.01
CA GLN A 48 11.42 14.73 -18.28
C GLN A 48 10.62 13.78 -17.38
N LYS A 49 11.14 12.58 -17.08
CA LYS A 49 10.49 11.65 -16.16
C LYS A 49 10.78 12.01 -14.71
N ILE A 50 9.80 11.78 -13.84
CA ILE A 50 9.84 12.18 -12.44
C ILE A 50 10.78 11.26 -11.64
N LEU A 51 11.66 11.88 -10.86
CA LEU A 51 12.59 11.24 -9.93
C LEU A 51 12.00 11.23 -8.51
N SER A 52 11.03 10.34 -8.28
CA SER A 52 10.37 10.14 -6.99
C SER A 52 10.00 8.68 -6.80
N SER A 53 9.75 8.28 -5.55
CA SER A 53 9.25 6.94 -5.18
C SER A 53 7.94 7.03 -4.41
N THR A 54 7.24 8.16 -4.54
CA THR A 54 5.98 8.43 -3.84
C THR A 54 4.90 8.82 -4.83
N LEU A 55 3.68 8.34 -4.59
CA LEU A 55 2.51 8.74 -5.35
C LEU A 55 1.32 8.88 -4.41
N ARG A 56 0.64 10.01 -4.47
CA ARG A 56 -0.63 10.25 -3.78
C ARG A 56 -1.76 10.37 -4.79
N LEU A 57 -2.77 9.54 -4.60
CA LEU A 57 -4.01 9.50 -5.39
C LEU A 57 -5.25 9.57 -4.48
N ASN A 58 -5.08 10.03 -3.24
CA ASN A 58 -6.16 10.05 -2.27
C ASN A 58 -7.22 11.11 -2.60
N ASN A 59 -8.46 10.88 -2.16
CA ASN A 59 -9.61 11.75 -2.46
C ASN A 59 -9.84 11.92 -3.97
N ASN A 60 -9.96 10.80 -4.68
CA ASN A 60 -10.39 10.72 -6.07
C ASN A 60 -11.57 9.72 -6.19
N PHE A 61 -11.98 9.38 -7.41
CA PHE A 61 -13.07 8.44 -7.70
C PHE A 61 -12.57 7.12 -8.27
N LEU A 62 -11.34 6.71 -7.95
CA LEU A 62 -10.74 5.51 -8.51
C LEU A 62 -11.42 4.25 -7.94
N SER A 63 -11.86 3.35 -8.82
CA SER A 63 -12.41 2.04 -8.45
C SER A 63 -11.51 0.86 -8.80
N ASP A 64 -10.54 1.06 -9.71
CA ASP A 64 -9.57 0.06 -10.13
C ASP A 64 -8.21 0.71 -10.53
N LEU A 65 -7.20 -0.13 -10.80
CA LEU A 65 -5.84 0.28 -11.12
C LEU A 65 -5.39 -0.25 -12.50
N THR A 66 -6.34 -0.42 -13.42
CA THR A 66 -6.04 -0.84 -14.80
C THR A 66 -5.15 0.20 -15.46
N GLY A 67 -4.08 -0.22 -16.12
CA GLY A 67 -3.12 0.69 -16.76
C GLY A 67 -2.16 1.42 -15.80
N LEU A 68 -2.13 1.06 -14.51
CA LEU A 68 -1.23 1.70 -13.53
C LEU A 68 0.23 1.62 -13.96
N MET A 69 0.72 0.45 -14.38
CA MET A 69 2.13 0.31 -14.75
C MET A 69 2.50 1.11 -16.00
N ASP A 70 1.59 1.22 -16.96
CA ASP A 70 1.81 2.03 -18.17
C ASP A 70 1.85 3.51 -17.81
N THR A 71 0.90 3.97 -16.99
CA THR A 71 0.84 5.34 -16.46
C THR A 71 2.10 5.68 -15.67
N LEU A 72 2.53 4.79 -14.77
CA LEU A 72 3.77 4.98 -14.01
C LEU A 72 4.99 5.01 -14.93
N SER A 73 5.06 4.16 -15.96
CA SER A 73 6.19 4.12 -16.90
C SER A 73 6.30 5.37 -17.77
N ALA A 74 5.18 6.01 -18.06
CA ALA A 74 5.12 7.29 -18.75
C ALA A 74 5.57 8.46 -17.85
N LEU A 75 5.25 8.42 -16.55
CA LEU A 75 5.51 9.53 -15.63
C LEU A 75 6.83 9.43 -14.85
N TYR A 76 7.26 8.23 -14.45
CA TYR A 76 8.38 8.00 -13.55
C TYR A 76 9.60 7.44 -14.27
N ALA A 77 10.78 7.86 -13.86
CA ALA A 77 12.04 7.31 -14.37
C ALA A 77 12.22 5.85 -13.92
N GLU A 78 11.82 5.53 -12.68
CA GLU A 78 11.96 4.20 -12.06
C GLU A 78 10.62 3.75 -11.45
N PRO A 79 9.61 3.37 -12.27
CA PRO A 79 8.24 3.12 -11.81
C PRO A 79 8.14 1.97 -10.79
N THR A 80 8.99 0.96 -10.89
CA THR A 80 9.00 -0.20 -9.99
C THR A 80 9.59 0.09 -8.61
N ARG A 81 10.22 1.27 -8.42
CA ARG A 81 10.78 1.71 -7.13
C ARG A 81 9.80 2.50 -6.28
N LEU A 82 8.53 2.56 -6.67
CA LEU A 82 7.50 3.19 -5.86
C LEU A 82 7.44 2.55 -4.47
N ALA A 83 7.70 3.35 -3.44
CA ALA A 83 7.85 2.92 -2.06
C ALA A 83 6.70 3.42 -1.16
N TRP A 84 6.03 4.50 -1.55
CA TRP A 84 4.82 5.00 -0.87
C TRP A 84 3.72 5.27 -1.89
N LEU A 85 2.60 4.56 -1.73
CA LEU A 85 1.39 4.76 -2.49
C LEU A 85 0.22 5.07 -1.56
N ASP A 86 -0.41 6.24 -1.76
CA ASP A 86 -1.62 6.64 -1.06
C ASP A 86 -2.84 6.54 -1.97
N LEU A 87 -3.72 5.57 -1.69
CA LEU A 87 -4.99 5.31 -2.38
C LEU A 87 -6.19 5.57 -1.46
N SER A 88 -5.99 6.24 -0.32
CA SER A 88 -7.06 6.46 0.66
C SER A 88 -8.20 7.30 0.09
N PHE A 89 -9.41 7.15 0.64
CA PHE A 89 -10.59 7.92 0.21
C PHE A 89 -10.83 7.84 -1.31
N ASN A 90 -10.95 6.61 -1.82
CA ASN A 90 -11.34 6.28 -3.19
C ASN A 90 -12.52 5.27 -3.14
N GLU A 91 -12.80 4.56 -4.22
CA GLU A 91 -13.93 3.63 -4.34
C GLU A 91 -13.54 2.15 -4.46
N PHE A 92 -12.30 1.79 -4.11
CA PHE A 92 -11.78 0.43 -4.29
C PHE A 92 -12.57 -0.61 -3.48
N GLN A 93 -13.23 -1.54 -4.17
CA GLN A 93 -13.87 -2.71 -3.54
C GLN A 93 -12.91 -3.91 -3.41
N HIS A 94 -11.87 -3.93 -4.23
CA HIS A 94 -10.90 -5.00 -4.33
C HIS A 94 -9.48 -4.44 -4.31
N ILE A 95 -8.54 -5.20 -3.76
CA ILE A 95 -7.12 -4.89 -3.85
C ILE A 95 -6.62 -5.42 -5.20
N HIS A 96 -6.24 -4.51 -6.09
CA HIS A 96 -5.89 -4.86 -7.46
C HIS A 96 -4.55 -5.65 -7.52
N PRO A 97 -4.47 -6.77 -8.25
CA PRO A 97 -3.25 -7.59 -8.34
C PRO A 97 -2.03 -6.86 -8.90
N VAL A 98 -2.21 -5.78 -9.66
CA VAL A 98 -1.08 -4.95 -10.16
C VAL A 98 -0.17 -4.46 -9.05
N LEU A 99 -0.72 -4.23 -7.84
CA LEU A 99 0.06 -3.79 -6.69
C LEU A 99 1.17 -4.79 -6.33
N THR A 100 0.99 -6.08 -6.64
CA THR A 100 2.00 -7.11 -6.40
C THR A 100 3.27 -6.95 -7.24
N GLN A 101 3.24 -6.12 -8.29
CA GLN A 101 4.40 -5.81 -9.13
C GLN A 101 5.30 -4.73 -8.50
N LEU A 102 4.80 -3.94 -7.56
CA LEU A 102 5.54 -2.87 -6.88
C LEU A 102 6.36 -3.43 -5.71
N LYS A 103 7.43 -4.18 -6.02
CA LYS A 103 8.20 -4.93 -5.01
C LYS A 103 8.87 -4.06 -3.95
N GLU A 104 9.16 -2.80 -4.26
CA GLU A 104 9.75 -1.83 -3.33
C GLU A 104 8.72 -1.12 -2.43
N LEU A 105 7.43 -1.44 -2.55
CA LEU A 105 6.37 -0.78 -1.80
C LEU A 105 6.51 -1.03 -0.29
N ARG A 106 6.59 0.06 0.48
CA ARG A 106 6.77 0.05 1.94
C ARG A 106 5.56 0.60 2.68
N LEU A 107 4.91 1.61 2.12
CA LEU A 107 3.72 2.25 2.67
C LEU A 107 2.58 2.15 1.65
N LEU A 108 1.48 1.53 2.05
CA LEU A 108 0.26 1.44 1.25
C LEU A 108 -0.94 1.92 2.07
N TYR A 109 -1.51 3.06 1.69
CA TYR A 109 -2.71 3.57 2.34
C TYR A 109 -3.94 3.24 1.51
N LEU A 110 -4.86 2.46 2.09
CA LEU A 110 -6.12 2.02 1.49
C LEU A 110 -7.34 2.37 2.36
N HIS A 111 -7.16 3.19 3.40
CA HIS A 111 -8.25 3.54 4.31
C HIS A 111 -9.35 4.36 3.63
N GLY A 112 -10.59 4.27 4.11
CA GLY A 112 -11.72 4.99 3.51
C GLY A 112 -12.07 4.54 2.08
N ASN A 113 -11.91 3.24 1.80
CA ASN A 113 -12.36 2.62 0.55
C ASN A 113 -13.54 1.66 0.84
N ARG A 114 -13.85 0.74 -0.09
CA ARG A 114 -14.97 -0.21 -0.01
C ARG A 114 -14.51 -1.67 0.08
N VAL A 115 -13.28 -1.95 0.50
CA VAL A 115 -12.72 -3.30 0.60
C VAL A 115 -13.46 -4.09 1.67
N CYS A 116 -13.98 -5.28 1.35
CA CYS A 116 -14.86 -6.03 2.25
C CYS A 116 -14.38 -7.42 2.65
N LYS A 117 -13.36 -8.00 1.99
CA LYS A 117 -12.95 -9.39 2.22
C LYS A 117 -11.49 -9.49 2.64
N LEU A 118 -11.21 -10.34 3.64
CA LEU A 118 -9.85 -10.65 4.10
C LEU A 118 -8.96 -11.27 3.00
N SER A 119 -9.54 -12.04 2.08
CA SER A 119 -8.82 -12.65 0.95
C SER A 119 -8.18 -11.63 0.01
N GLU A 120 -8.64 -10.38 0.00
CA GLU A 120 -8.02 -9.31 -0.78
C GLU A 120 -6.61 -8.99 -0.28
N VAL A 121 -6.38 -9.11 1.03
CA VAL A 121 -5.08 -8.85 1.66
C VAL A 121 -4.06 -9.92 1.33
N ASP A 122 -4.50 -11.16 1.03
CA ASP A 122 -3.62 -12.28 0.71
C ASP A 122 -2.73 -12.00 -0.51
N LYS A 123 -3.23 -11.20 -1.45
CA LYS A 123 -2.47 -10.73 -2.62
C LYS A 123 -1.22 -9.94 -2.21
N LEU A 124 -1.30 -9.18 -1.13
CA LEU A 124 -0.23 -8.30 -0.65
C LEU A 124 0.91 -9.08 0.04
N ALA A 125 0.74 -10.37 0.33
CA ALA A 125 1.83 -11.23 0.82
C ALA A 125 3.01 -11.32 -0.18
N ALA A 126 2.78 -11.00 -1.45
CA ALA A 126 3.81 -10.93 -2.48
C ALA A 126 4.75 -9.70 -2.38
N LEU A 127 4.51 -8.79 -1.43
CA LEU A 127 5.27 -7.56 -1.22
C LEU A 127 6.27 -7.71 -0.06
N PRO A 128 7.58 -7.93 -0.35
CA PRO A 128 8.55 -8.28 0.68
C PRO A 128 8.89 -7.13 1.63
N PHE A 129 8.71 -5.89 1.19
CA PHE A 129 9.08 -4.70 1.95
C PHE A 129 7.87 -3.93 2.49
N LEU A 130 6.65 -4.49 2.46
CA LEU A 130 5.47 -3.79 2.96
C LEU A 130 5.52 -3.68 4.49
N HIS A 131 5.77 -2.48 4.99
CA HIS A 131 5.93 -2.19 6.42
C HIS A 131 4.68 -1.56 7.03
N THR A 132 3.94 -0.77 6.26
CA THR A 132 2.78 -0.04 6.76
C THR A 132 1.60 -0.24 5.81
N ILE A 133 0.47 -0.63 6.38
CA ILE A 133 -0.82 -0.69 5.69
C ILE A 133 -1.91 -0.03 6.53
N THR A 134 -2.85 0.64 5.86
CA THR A 134 -4.07 1.14 6.50
C THR A 134 -5.29 0.67 5.72
N LEU A 135 -6.29 0.15 6.41
CA LEU A 135 -7.54 -0.36 5.87
C LEU A 135 -8.76 0.08 6.71
N HIS A 136 -8.57 0.86 7.79
CA HIS A 136 -9.68 1.45 8.54
C HIS A 136 -10.65 2.24 7.65
N GLY A 137 -11.91 2.34 8.07
CA GLY A 137 -12.96 2.96 7.25
C GLY A 137 -13.38 2.14 6.02
N ASN A 138 -12.88 0.91 5.86
CA ASN A 138 -13.40 -0.07 4.90
C ASN A 138 -14.28 -1.11 5.61
N PRO A 139 -15.28 -1.74 4.94
CA PRO A 139 -16.09 -2.81 5.52
C PRO A 139 -15.29 -4.00 6.09
N ILE A 140 -14.12 -4.32 5.53
CA ILE A 140 -13.23 -5.41 6.00
C ILE A 140 -12.90 -5.34 7.50
N VAL A 141 -12.96 -4.16 8.13
CA VAL A 141 -12.66 -4.00 9.57
C VAL A 141 -13.64 -4.76 10.47
N THR A 142 -14.84 -5.09 9.98
CA THR A 142 -15.84 -5.84 10.76
C THR A 142 -15.65 -7.35 10.64
N GLU A 143 -14.77 -7.82 9.76
CA GLU A 143 -14.49 -9.24 9.61
C GLU A 143 -13.88 -9.82 10.88
N ARG A 144 -14.33 -11.03 11.25
CA ARG A 144 -13.76 -11.76 12.38
C ARG A 144 -12.28 -11.99 12.15
N ASP A 145 -11.49 -11.83 13.21
CA ASP A 145 -10.05 -12.03 13.20
C ASP A 145 -9.29 -11.05 12.28
N TYR A 146 -9.89 -9.93 11.84
CA TYR A 146 -9.30 -8.94 10.91
C TYR A 146 -7.81 -8.67 11.18
N ARG A 147 -7.49 -8.18 12.37
CA ARG A 147 -6.12 -7.82 12.73
C ARG A 147 -5.18 -9.03 12.76
N ALA A 148 -5.66 -10.16 13.29
CA ALA A 148 -4.87 -11.39 13.31
C ALA A 148 -4.58 -11.88 11.89
N HIS A 149 -5.58 -11.89 10.98
CA HIS A 149 -5.41 -12.26 9.58
C HIS A 149 -4.32 -11.43 8.91
N LEU A 150 -4.40 -10.09 9.03
CA LEU A 150 -3.39 -9.17 8.47
C LEU A 150 -1.98 -9.46 8.99
N ILE A 151 -1.81 -9.61 10.31
CA ILE A 151 -0.51 -9.92 10.94
C ILE A 151 0.04 -11.26 10.42
N SER A 152 -0.85 -12.23 10.21
CA SER A 152 -0.52 -13.58 9.78
C SER A 152 -0.14 -13.66 8.30
N THR A 153 -0.81 -12.87 7.47
CA THR A 153 -0.65 -12.82 6.01
C THR A 153 0.51 -11.93 5.61
N LEU A 154 0.78 -10.86 6.36
CA LEU A 154 1.81 -9.85 6.07
C LEU A 154 2.91 -9.90 7.14
N PRO A 155 3.83 -10.88 7.09
CA PRO A 155 4.78 -11.12 8.17
C PRO A 155 5.74 -9.94 8.42
N HIS A 156 6.02 -9.10 7.41
CA HIS A 156 6.93 -7.96 7.50
C HIS A 156 6.25 -6.65 7.96
N VAL A 157 4.92 -6.62 8.07
CA VAL A 157 4.18 -5.40 8.40
C VAL A 157 4.45 -4.98 9.84
N LYS A 158 4.91 -3.74 10.04
CA LYS A 158 5.22 -3.16 11.35
C LYS A 158 4.08 -2.31 11.89
N MET A 159 3.22 -1.78 11.02
CA MET A 159 2.12 -0.90 11.39
C MET A 159 0.87 -1.23 10.57
N ILE A 160 -0.24 -1.43 11.28
CA ILE A 160 -1.57 -1.65 10.70
C ILE A 160 -2.50 -0.61 11.31
N ASP A 161 -3.16 0.19 10.46
CA ASP A 161 -4.10 1.23 10.89
C ASP A 161 -3.51 2.19 11.93
N PHE A 162 -2.27 2.62 11.68
CA PHE A 162 -1.47 3.47 12.56
C PHE A 162 -1.17 2.85 13.95
N SER A 163 -1.53 1.59 14.18
CA SER A 163 -1.16 0.82 15.37
C SER A 163 0.02 -0.09 15.06
N ALA A 164 1.09 0.02 15.86
CA ALA A 164 2.23 -0.86 15.76
C ALA A 164 1.81 -2.34 15.93
N VAL A 165 2.48 -3.23 15.20
CA VAL A 165 2.37 -4.68 15.38
C VAL A 165 3.39 -5.12 16.40
N THR A 166 2.90 -5.57 17.56
CA THR A 166 3.74 -5.98 18.68
C THR A 166 4.25 -7.42 18.50
N LYS A 167 5.33 -7.76 19.22
CA LYS A 167 5.85 -9.13 19.26
C LYS A 167 4.81 -10.12 19.81
N GLN A 168 4.07 -9.71 20.85
CA GLN A 168 3.04 -10.53 21.47
C GLN A 168 1.92 -10.88 20.49
N GLU A 169 1.45 -9.93 19.68
CA GLU A 169 0.43 -10.21 18.66
C GLU A 169 0.92 -11.21 17.60
N ARG A 170 2.20 -11.14 17.21
CA ARG A 170 2.78 -12.13 16.29
C ARG A 170 2.82 -13.52 16.90
N GLU A 171 3.25 -13.63 18.14
CA GLU A 171 3.30 -14.90 18.88
C GLU A 171 1.90 -15.50 19.00
N LEU A 172 0.89 -14.71 19.42
CA LEU A 172 -0.50 -15.15 19.51
C LEU A 172 -1.05 -15.60 18.16
N THR A 173 -0.83 -14.81 17.10
CA THR A 173 -1.31 -15.12 15.75
C THR A 173 -0.69 -16.42 15.21
N SER A 174 0.57 -16.69 15.53
CA SER A 174 1.24 -17.94 15.14
C SER A 174 0.59 -19.17 15.79
N VAL A 175 0.11 -19.07 17.03
CA VAL A 175 -0.63 -20.13 17.72
C VAL A 175 -2.03 -20.30 17.12
N TRP A 176 -2.70 -19.19 16.80
CA TRP A 176 -4.00 -19.18 16.12
C TRP A 176 -3.97 -19.88 14.75
N GLN A 177 -2.95 -19.60 13.92
CA GLN A 177 -2.80 -20.23 12.61
C GLN A 177 -2.61 -21.75 12.72
N ARG A 178 -1.81 -22.24 13.68
CA ARG A 178 -1.59 -23.68 13.90
C ARG A 178 -2.88 -24.42 14.25
N ARG A 179 -3.79 -23.76 14.97
CA ARG A 179 -5.09 -24.35 15.36
C ARG A 179 -6.09 -24.40 14.20
N ARG A 180 -6.06 -23.44 13.27
CA ARG A 180 -6.96 -23.40 12.11
C ARG A 180 -6.48 -24.21 10.90
N ASN A 181 -5.17 -24.44 10.76
CA ASN A 181 -4.57 -25.22 9.67
C ASN A 181 -3.52 -26.22 10.20
N PRO A 182 -3.94 -27.36 10.78
CA PRO A 182 -3.01 -28.37 11.34
C PRO A 182 -2.06 -28.99 10.29
N LEU A 183 -2.45 -28.94 9.01
CA LEU A 183 -1.78 -29.65 7.92
C LEU A 183 -0.56 -28.90 7.33
N LYS A 184 -0.41 -27.58 7.56
CA LYS A 184 0.75 -26.81 7.06
C LYS A 184 2.00 -26.96 7.92
N THR A 185 1.88 -27.48 9.15
CA THR A 185 2.97 -27.57 10.12
C THR A 185 3.80 -28.86 10.06
N MET A 186 3.38 -29.88 9.31
CA MET A 186 4.11 -31.16 9.24
C MET A 186 5.18 -31.24 8.15
N SER A 187 5.39 -30.19 7.35
CA SER A 187 6.42 -30.19 6.29
C SER A 187 7.81 -29.71 6.73
N HIS A 188 8.00 -29.30 7.99
CA HIS A 188 9.29 -28.81 8.50
C HIS A 188 9.96 -29.74 9.52
N SER A 189 9.44 -30.97 9.69
CA SER A 189 10.03 -31.97 10.59
C SER A 189 10.15 -33.31 9.88
N LYS A 190 11.09 -33.38 8.93
CA LYS A 190 11.79 -34.60 8.50
C LYS A 190 12.94 -34.22 7.57
N VAL A 191 14.10 -33.98 8.16
CA VAL A 191 15.39 -34.37 7.57
C VAL A 191 16.14 -34.99 8.74
N ASP A 192 16.17 -36.33 8.72
CA ASP A 192 17.11 -37.14 9.49
C ASP A 192 18.55 -36.92 8.99
#